data_AF-A0A5P8KDJ2-F1
#
_entry.id   AF-A0A5P8KDJ2-F1
#
_cell.length_a   1.000
_cell.length_b   1.000
_cell.length_c   1.000
_cell.angle_alpha   90.00
_cell.angle_beta   90.00
_cell.angle_gamma   90.00
#
_symmetry.space_group_name_H-M   'P 1'
#
loop_
_entity.id
_entity.type
_entity.pdbx_description
1 polymer ?
#
loop_
_entity_poly.entity_id
_entity_poly.type
_entity_poly.pdbx_seq_one_letter_code
_entity_poly.pdbx_strand_id
1 'polypeptide(L)' 'MDATQGRHPSTVQACRGFAYKHLPTELQPVSRVFHDAAADLLRLLPDDPELTAGLRKLREAKDCAVLLAATEGVRSDG' A
#
# COMPACT_ATOMS: atom_id res chain seq x y z
N MET A 1 10.38 -1.27 3.42
CA MET A 1 9.84 -2.63 3.58
C MET A 1 10.98 -3.57 3.30
N ASP A 2 11.36 -4.41 4.25
CA ASP A 2 12.47 -5.36 4.09
C ASP A 2 12.21 -6.39 2.97
N ALA A 3 10.93 -6.65 2.68
CA ALA A 3 10.45 -7.63 1.70
C ALA A 3 10.76 -7.33 0.21
N THR A 4 11.45 -6.24 -0.11
CA THR A 4 11.80 -5.90 -1.51
C THR A 4 13.21 -6.38 -1.91
N GLN A 5 13.97 -6.93 -0.98
CA GLN A 5 15.32 -7.43 -1.26
C GLN A 5 15.27 -8.58 -2.29
N GLY A 6 16.10 -8.50 -3.34
CA GLY A 6 16.17 -9.51 -4.40
C GLY A 6 15.01 -9.47 -5.40
N ARG A 7 14.10 -8.49 -5.32
CA ARG A 7 13.01 -8.31 -6.28
C ARG A 7 13.45 -7.50 -7.50
N HIS A 8 12.76 -7.70 -8.61
CA HIS A 8 12.93 -6.98 -9.85
C HIS A 8 12.70 -5.48 -9.62
N PRO A 9 13.47 -4.57 -10.27
CA PRO A 9 13.35 -3.14 -10.05
C PRO A 9 11.92 -2.58 -10.21
N SER A 10 11.13 -3.12 -11.14
CA SER A 10 9.73 -2.73 -11.31
C SER A 10 8.86 -3.10 -10.11
N THR A 11 9.08 -4.26 -9.48
CA THR A 11 8.40 -4.66 -8.24
C THR A 11 8.76 -3.70 -7.11
N VAL A 12 10.06 -3.39 -6.95
CA VAL A 12 10.53 -2.43 -5.93
C VAL A 12 9.91 -1.05 -6.16
N GLN A 13 9.83 -0.59 -7.40
CA GLN A 13 9.20 0.68 -7.74
C GLN A 13 7.69 0.68 -7.46
N ALA A 14 7.00 -0.44 -7.70
CA ALA A 14 5.57 -0.57 -7.41
C ALA A 14 5.25 -0.44 -5.90
N CYS A 15 6.20 -0.79 -5.03
CA CYS A 15 6.06 -0.68 -3.58
C CYS A 15 6.15 0.75 -3.02
N ARG A 16 6.55 1.72 -3.86
CA ARG A 16 6.60 3.13 -3.44
C ARG A 16 5.22 3.60 -3.04
N GLY A 17 5.16 4.44 -2.02
CA GLY A 17 3.90 5.01 -1.54
C GLY A 17 3.14 4.14 -0.54
N PHE A 18 3.53 2.90 -0.22
CA PHE A 18 2.86 2.12 0.84
C PHE A 18 3.28 2.48 2.27
N ALA A 19 4.34 3.27 2.47
CA ALA A 19 4.64 3.81 3.79
C ALA A 19 3.46 4.69 4.26
N TYR A 20 3.11 4.60 5.55
CA TYR A 20 1.94 5.32 6.10
C TYR A 20 2.26 6.13 7.34
N LYS A 21 3.33 5.81 8.09
CA LYS A 21 3.68 6.47 9.35
C LYS A 21 3.99 7.97 9.24
N HIS A 22 4.22 8.48 8.03
CA HIS A 22 4.45 9.90 7.76
C HIS A 22 3.15 10.69 7.56
N LEU A 23 2.01 10.01 7.41
CA LEU A 23 0.71 10.64 7.26
C LEU A 23 0.21 11.15 8.61
N PRO A 24 -0.69 12.16 8.62
CA PRO A 24 -1.47 12.52 9.80
C PRO A 24 -2.11 11.30 10.45
N THR A 25 -2.13 11.26 11.79
CA THR A 25 -2.51 10.09 12.60
C THR A 25 -3.89 9.54 12.22
N GLU A 26 -4.84 10.43 11.91
CA GLU A 26 -6.20 10.11 11.48
C GLU A 26 -6.28 9.38 10.13
N LEU A 27 -5.29 9.57 9.24
CA LEU A 27 -5.25 8.90 7.92
C LEU A 27 -4.49 7.57 7.95
N GLN A 28 -3.70 7.34 9.01
CA GLN A 28 -2.88 6.14 9.13
C GLN A 28 -3.69 4.83 9.13
N PRO A 29 -4.83 4.71 9.83
CA PRO A 29 -5.62 3.48 9.83
C PRO A 29 -6.06 3.05 8.42
N VAL A 30 -6.51 4.00 7.59
CA VAL A 30 -6.94 3.73 6.20
C VAL A 30 -5.77 3.30 5.34
N SER A 31 -4.66 4.06 5.40
CA SER A 31 -3.44 3.78 4.65
C SER A 31 -2.77 2.44 5.06
N ARG A 32 -2.90 2.05 6.33
CA ARG A 32 -2.32 0.82 6.89
C ARG A 32 -2.90 -0.44 6.25
N VAL A 33 -4.19 -0.46 5.92
CA VAL A 33 -4.84 -1.61 5.23
C VAL A 33 -4.06 -1.98 3.97
N PHE A 34 -3.66 -0.98 3.18
CA PHE A 34 -2.93 -1.17 1.94
C PHE A 34 -1.45 -1.48 2.16
N HIS A 35 -0.84 -0.93 3.23
CA HIS A 35 0.52 -1.28 3.63
C HIS A 35 0.65 -2.76 3.96
N ASP A 36 -0.25 -3.26 4.81
CA ASP A 36 -0.23 -4.64 5.29
C ASP A 36 -0.53 -5.60 4.12
N ALA A 37 -1.53 -5.27 3.28
CA ALA A 37 -1.81 -6.04 2.06
C ALA A 37 -0.62 -6.09 1.10
N ALA A 38 0.07 -4.97 0.86
CA ALA A 38 1.26 -4.95 -0.01
C ALA A 38 2.39 -5.80 0.58
N ALA A 39 2.60 -5.74 1.90
CA ALA A 39 3.58 -6.58 2.59
C ALA A 39 3.25 -8.07 2.46
N ASP A 40 1.98 -8.45 2.60
CA ASP A 40 1.55 -9.83 2.42
C ASP A 40 1.71 -10.32 0.99
N LEU A 41 1.36 -9.52 -0.03
CA LEU A 41 1.57 -9.88 -1.44
C LEU A 41 3.07 -10.11 -1.74
N LEU A 42 3.94 -9.22 -1.24
CA LEU A 42 5.39 -9.38 -1.37
C LEU A 42 5.93 -10.61 -0.64
N ARG A 43 5.26 -11.10 0.40
CA ARG A 43 5.68 -12.30 1.15
C ARG A 43 5.17 -13.58 0.49
N LEU A 44 3.94 -13.55 -0.02
CA LEU A 44 3.23 -14.74 -0.49
C LEU A 44 3.52 -15.09 -1.95
N LEU A 45 3.90 -14.11 -2.78
CA LEU A 45 3.98 -14.29 -4.23
C LEU A 45 5.42 -14.28 -4.76
N PRO A 46 5.70 -15.05 -5.83
CA PRO A 46 6.96 -14.99 -6.55
C PRO A 46 7.12 -13.63 -7.25
N ASP A 47 8.34 -13.35 -7.70
CA ASP A 47 8.65 -12.10 -8.39
C ASP A 47 8.22 -12.21 -9.87
N ASP A 48 6.98 -11.80 -10.10
CA ASP A 48 6.27 -11.97 -11.37
C ASP A 48 5.68 -10.63 -11.85
N PRO A 49 5.54 -10.38 -13.16
CA PRO A 49 4.87 -9.20 -13.68
C PRO A 49 3.47 -8.95 -13.09
N GLU A 50 2.72 -10.00 -12.74
CA GLU A 50 1.40 -9.87 -12.11
C GLU A 50 1.49 -9.37 -10.67
N LEU A 51 2.54 -9.71 -9.91
CA LEU A 51 2.80 -9.09 -8.60
C LEU A 51 3.03 -7.58 -8.76
N THR A 52 3.85 -7.18 -9.75
CA THR A 52 4.09 -5.76 -10.05
C THR A 52 2.79 -5.05 -10.48
N ALA A 53 1.93 -5.71 -11.27
CA ALA A 53 0.64 -5.17 -11.67
C ALA A 53 -0.33 -5.04 -10.47
N GLY A 54 -0.39 -6.05 -9.61
CA GLY A 54 -1.20 -6.04 -8.39
C GLY A 54 -0.80 -4.91 -7.43
N LEU A 55 0.50 -4.74 -7.17
CA LEU A 55 1.02 -3.68 -6.30
C LEU A 55 0.70 -2.27 -6.82
N ARG A 56 0.74 -2.05 -8.14
CA ARG A 56 0.35 -0.76 -8.74
C ARG A 56 -1.14 -0.47 -8.55
N LYS A 57 -2.00 -1.45 -8.84
CA LYS A 57 -3.45 -1.33 -8.63
C LYS A 57 -3.81 -1.10 -7.15
N LEU A 58 -3.12 -1.82 -6.25
CA LEU A 58 -3.31 -1.66 -4.81
C LEU A 58 -2.92 -0.25 -4.34
N ARG A 59 -1.88 0.35 -4.93
CA ARG A 59 -1.50 1.74 -4.64
C ARG A 59 -2.53 2.74 -5.13
N GLU A 60 -3.06 2.55 -6.34
CA GLU A 60 -4.15 3.39 -6.86
C GLU A 60 -5.38 3.33 -5.94
N ALA A 61 -5.75 2.13 -5.48
CA ALA A 61 -6.83 1.95 -4.52
C ALA A 61 -6.55 2.64 -3.17
N LYS A 62 -5.29 2.57 -2.69
CA LYS A 62 -4.85 3.30 -1.50
C LYS A 62 -5.06 4.79 -1.66
N ASP A 63 -4.58 5.36 -2.77
CA ASP A 63 -4.63 6.80 -3.02
C ASP A 63 -6.08 7.30 -3.03
N CYS A 64 -7.00 6.56 -3.66
CA CYS A 64 -8.44 6.86 -3.60
C CYS A 64 -9.01 6.82 -2.17
N ALA A 65 -8.67 5.79 -1.39
CA ALA A 65 -9.16 5.65 -0.02
C ALA A 65 -8.62 6.73 0.92
N VAL A 66 -7.32 7.05 0.81
CA VAL A 66 -6.69 8.11 1.60
C VAL A 66 -7.21 9.48 1.19
N LEU A 67 -7.46 9.72 -0.11
CA LEU A 67 -8.09 10.96 -0.57
C LEU A 67 -9.45 11.16 0.07
N LEU A 68 -10.32 10.15 0.04
CA LEU A 68 -11.64 10.22 0.65
C LEU A 68 -11.55 10.46 2.17
N ALA A 69 -10.65 9.76 2.86
CA ALA A 69 -10.42 9.95 4.29
C ALA A 69 -9.90 11.37 4.61
N ALA A 70 -9.12 11.97 3.72
CA ALA A 70 -8.62 13.33 3.89
C ALA A 70 -9.69 14.40 3.64
N THR A 71 -10.69 14.14 2.79
CA THR A 71 -11.76 15.11 2.49
C THR A 71 -12.97 14.96 3.40
N GLU A 72 -13.35 13.73 3.75
CA GLU A 72 -14.57 13.43 4.51
C GLU A 72 -14.30 12.96 5.96
N GLY A 73 -13.03 12.70 6.30
CA GLY A 73 -12.65 12.10 7.58
C GLY A 73 -12.82 10.57 7.60
N VAL A 74 -12.33 9.96 8.68
CA VAL A 74 -12.52 8.53 8.95
C VAL A 74 -13.74 8.36 9.84
N ARG A 75 -14.66 7.47 9.46
CA ARG A 75 -15.82 7.13 10.30
C ARG A 75 -15.34 6.56 11.62
N SER A 76 -15.87 7.09 12.73
CA SER A 76 -15.56 6.61 14.08
C SER A 76 -16.43 5.42 14.52
N ASP A 77 -17.32 4.96 13.64
CA ASP A 77 -18.33 3.96 13.96
C ASP A 77 -17.81 2.56 13.58
N GLY A 78 -17.24 1.87 14.56
CA GLY A 78 -16.79 0.47 14.48
C GLY A 78 -16.69 -0.15 15.86
#